data_AF-A0A2N0VX84-F1
#
_entry.id   AF-A0A2N0VX84-F1
#
_cell.length_a   1.000
_cell.length_b   1.000
_cell.length_c   1.000
_cell.angle_alpha   90.00
_cell.angle_beta   90.00
_cell.angle_gamma   90.00
#
_symmetry.space_group_name_H-M   'P 1'
#
loop_
_entity.id
_entity.type
_entity.pdbx_description
1 polymer ?
#
loop_
_entity_poly.entity_id
_entity_poly.type
_entity_poly.pdbx_seq_one_letter_code
_entity_poly.pdbx_strand_id
1 'polypeptide(L)'
;MNAVDLLRFKASSLESKGLLRRAIAVWQDISMDPKLNKHERDQALHSLNRLTDAIQQKTNAEKKKLKSHADRHKNVESDKEKIMQLYQQGLTTNEIQQITQRSRDFIYNCKKKS
;
A
#
# COMPACT_ATOMS: atom_id res chain seq x y z
N MET A 1 -21.18 2.35 -33.78
CA MET A 1 -20.22 2.52 -32.67
C MET A 1 -18.84 2.24 -33.23
N ASN A 2 -17.92 3.21 -33.21
CA ASN A 2 -16.61 3.03 -33.84
C ASN A 2 -15.75 2.08 -33.00
N ALA A 3 -14.79 1.37 -33.63
CA ALA A 3 -13.91 0.43 -32.93
C ALA A 3 -13.16 1.08 -31.75
N VAL A 4 -12.81 2.36 -31.91
CA VAL A 4 -12.15 3.20 -30.90
C VAL A 4 -13.06 3.46 -29.70
N ASP A 5 -14.35 3.74 -29.95
CA ASP A 5 -15.33 3.96 -28.88
C ASP A 5 -15.52 2.69 -28.04
N LEU A 6 -15.46 1.53 -28.69
CA LEU A 6 -15.53 0.23 -28.01
C LEU A 6 -14.30 0.02 -27.11
N LEU A 7 -13.11 0.37 -27.58
CA LEU A 7 -11.87 0.29 -26.79
C LEU A 7 -11.88 1.29 -25.63
N ARG A 8 -12.35 2.51 -25.85
CA ARG A 8 -12.53 3.53 -24.79
C ARG A 8 -13.48 3.04 -23.72
N PHE A 9 -14.65 2.53 -24.13
CA PHE A 9 -15.63 1.97 -23.21
C PHE A 9 -15.05 0.80 -22.41
N LYS A 10 -14.33 -0.11 -23.08
CA LYS A 10 -13.63 -1.23 -22.43
C LYS A 10 -12.62 -0.74 -21.40
N ALA A 11 -11.81 0.26 -21.74
CA ALA A 11 -10.81 0.84 -20.85
C ALA A 11 -11.47 1.48 -19.62
N SER A 12 -12.52 2.29 -19.81
CA SER A 12 -13.29 2.88 -18.71
C SER A 12 -13.98 1.84 -17.82
N SER A 13 -14.50 0.76 -18.40
CA SER A 13 -15.09 -0.35 -17.65
C SER A 13 -14.06 -1.12 -16.82
N LEU A 14 -12.84 -1.30 -17.34
CA LEU A 14 -11.74 -1.91 -16.58
C LEU A 14 -11.28 -1.00 -15.44
N GLU A 15 -11.23 0.31 -15.68
CA GLU A 15 -10.92 1.29 -14.65
C GLU A 15 -11.93 1.29 -13.51
N SER A 16 -13.23 1.32 -13.81
CA SER A 16 -14.28 1.33 -12.76
C SER A 16 -14.28 0.05 -11.92
N LYS A 17 -13.80 -1.06 -12.48
CA LYS A 17 -13.60 -2.34 -11.77
C LYS A 17 -12.28 -2.39 -10.98
N GLY A 18 -11.48 -1.33 -10.99
CA GLY A 18 -10.17 -1.27 -10.34
C GLY A 18 -9.07 -2.08 -11.06
N LEU A 19 -9.32 -2.53 -12.29
CA LEU A 19 -8.38 -3.33 -13.10
C LEU A 19 -7.42 -2.41 -13.87
N LEU A 20 -6.75 -1.50 -13.16
CA LEU A 20 -5.99 -0.39 -13.73
C LEU A 20 -4.91 -0.82 -14.73
N ARG A 21 -4.18 -1.92 -14.46
CA ARG A 21 -3.16 -2.44 -15.39
C ARG A 21 -3.75 -2.88 -16.73
N ARG A 22 -4.94 -3.49 -16.71
CA ARG A 22 -5.64 -3.90 -17.93
C ARG A 22 -6.20 -2.69 -18.67
N ALA A 23 -6.69 -1.70 -17.94
CA ALA A 23 -7.13 -0.43 -18.54
C ALA A 23 -5.96 0.30 -19.23
N ILE A 24 -4.77 0.32 -18.62
CA ILE A 24 -3.56 0.91 -19.22
C ILE A 24 -3.21 0.23 -20.55
N ALA A 25 -3.22 -1.10 -20.63
CA ALA A 25 -2.92 -1.81 -21.87
C ALA A 25 -3.85 -1.37 -23.02
N VAL A 26 -5.15 -1.23 -22.73
CA VAL A 26 -6.12 -0.77 -23.74
C VAL A 26 -5.88 0.69 -24.14
N TRP A 27 -5.57 1.58 -23.18
CA TRP A 27 -5.22 2.98 -23.51
C TRP A 27 -3.91 3.08 -24.30
N GLN A 28 -2.95 2.21 -24.04
CA GLN A 28 -1.69 2.14 -24.77
C GLN A 28 -1.96 1.73 -26.23
N ASP A 29 -2.77 0.69 -26.45
CA ASP A 29 -3.16 0.24 -27.79
C ASP A 29 -3.83 1.37 -28.58
N ILE A 30 -4.75 2.12 -27.96
CA ILE A 30 -5.38 3.30 -28.58
C ILE A 30 -4.32 4.37 -28.90
N SER A 31 -3.41 4.68 -27.97
CA SER A 31 -2.41 5.74 -28.16
C SER A 31 -1.41 5.44 -29.29
N MET A 32 -1.17 4.16 -29.56
CA MET A 32 -0.21 3.69 -30.56
C MET A 32 -0.84 3.42 -31.93
N ASP A 33 -2.18 3.49 -32.06
CA ASP A 33 -2.85 3.24 -33.34
C ASP A 33 -2.62 4.40 -34.33
N PRO A 34 -1.87 4.17 -35.43
CA PRO A 34 -1.54 5.21 -36.40
C PRO A 34 -2.75 5.68 -37.22
N LYS A 35 -3.86 4.94 -37.20
CA LYS A 35 -5.10 5.31 -37.92
C LYS A 35 -5.92 6.37 -37.19
N LEU A 36 -5.58 6.65 -35.92
CA LEU A 36 -6.30 7.59 -35.09
C LEU A 36 -5.80 9.01 -35.28
N ASN A 37 -6.73 9.95 -35.17
CA ASN A 37 -6.37 11.36 -35.23
C ASN A 37 -5.53 11.74 -34.00
N LYS A 38 -4.77 12.83 -34.11
CA LYS A 38 -3.88 13.29 -33.04
C LYS A 38 -4.63 13.51 -31.72
N HIS A 39 -5.84 14.07 -31.78
CA HIS A 39 -6.64 14.36 -30.60
C HIS A 39 -7.03 13.10 -29.82
N GLU A 40 -7.43 12.03 -30.52
CA GLU A 40 -7.79 10.74 -29.91
C GLU A 40 -6.59 10.06 -29.25
N ARG A 41 -5.41 10.16 -29.87
CA ARG A 41 -4.16 9.65 -29.30
C ARG A 41 -3.74 10.46 -28.07
N ASP A 42 -3.85 11.78 -28.13
CA ASP A 42 -3.52 12.65 -26.99
C ASP A 42 -4.44 12.37 -25.78
N GLN A 43 -5.74 12.15 -26.01
CA GLN A 43 -6.68 11.72 -24.97
C GLN A 43 -6.32 10.37 -24.34
N ALA A 44 -5.88 9.41 -25.17
CA ALA A 44 -5.44 8.10 -24.70
C ALA A 44 -4.15 8.20 -23.86
N LEU A 45 -3.18 9.00 -24.31
CA LEU A 45 -1.95 9.28 -23.56
C LEU A 45 -2.22 9.94 -22.22
N HIS A 46 -3.12 10.93 -22.19
CA HIS A 46 -3.53 11.58 -20.94
C HIS A 46 -4.14 10.58 -19.95
N SER A 47 -5.00 9.68 -20.44
CA SER A 47 -5.61 8.63 -19.63
C SER A 47 -4.59 7.61 -19.13
N LEU A 48 -3.62 7.23 -19.97
CA LEU A 48 -2.52 6.33 -19.62
C LEU A 48 -1.64 6.92 -18.52
N ASN A 49 -1.25 8.19 -18.63
CA ASN A 49 -0.43 8.88 -17.62
C ASN A 49 -1.15 8.92 -16.27
N ARG A 50 -2.43 9.35 -16.26
CA ARG A 50 -3.24 9.41 -15.04
C ARG A 50 -3.34 8.05 -14.33
N LEU A 51 -3.57 6.97 -15.08
CA LEU A 51 -3.68 5.62 -14.51
C LEU A 51 -2.34 5.11 -13.99
N THR A 52 -1.24 5.43 -14.68
CA THR A 52 0.11 5.07 -14.25
C THR A 52 0.46 5.76 -12.95
N ASP A 53 0.16 7.05 -12.82
CA ASP A 53 0.34 7.82 -11.59
C ASP A 53 -0.48 7.25 -10.43
N ALA A 54 -1.74 6.87 -10.68
CA ALA A 54 -2.59 6.25 -9.66
C ALA A 54 -2.00 4.94 -9.14
N ILE A 55 -1.45 4.08 -10.01
CA ILE A 55 -0.76 2.85 -9.61
C ILE A 55 0.49 3.17 -8.80
N GLN A 56 1.28 4.15 -9.22
CA GLN A 56 2.51 4.53 -8.53
C GLN A 56 2.21 5.09 -7.14
N GLN A 57 1.19 5.93 -7.00
CA GLN A 57 0.74 6.48 -5.72
C GLN A 57 0.28 5.36 -4.77
N LYS A 58 -0.53 4.41 -5.27
CA LYS A 58 -0.98 3.26 -4.48
C LYS A 58 0.21 2.41 -4.00
N THR A 59 1.13 2.11 -4.91
CA THR A 59 2.36 1.35 -4.60
C THR A 59 3.22 2.07 -3.56
N ASN A 60 3.36 3.40 -3.68
CA ASN A 60 4.10 4.21 -2.72
C ASN A 60 3.42 4.24 -1.34
N ALA A 61 2.08 4.32 -1.30
CA ALA A 61 1.32 4.25 -0.06
C ALA A 61 1.48 2.88 0.63
N GLU A 62 1.41 1.78 -0.13
CA GLU A 62 1.66 0.43 0.38
C GLU A 62 3.08 0.27 0.91
N LYS A 63 4.09 0.78 0.19
CA LYS A 63 5.49 0.81 0.67
C LYS A 63 5.64 1.61 1.96
N LYS A 64 4.97 2.75 2.10
CA LYS A 64 4.99 3.55 3.34
C LYS A 64 4.36 2.78 4.50
N LYS A 65 3.24 2.09 4.29
CA LYS A 65 2.60 1.21 5.30
C LYS A 65 3.51 0.05 5.70
N LEU A 66 4.21 -0.56 4.74
CA LEU A 66 5.19 -1.62 5.05
C LEU A 66 6.37 -1.09 5.87
N LYS A 67 6.88 0.10 5.55
CA LYS A 67 7.93 0.76 6.34
C LYS A 67 7.48 1.08 7.76
N SER A 68 6.22 1.49 7.98
CA SER A 68 5.72 1.69 9.36
C SER A 68 5.60 0.39 10.16
N HIS A 69 5.50 -0.77 9.51
CA HIS A 69 5.49 -2.07 10.20
C HIS A 69 6.88 -2.66 10.45
N ALA A 70 7.93 -2.14 9.79
CA ALA A 70 9.25 -2.77 9.76
C ALA A 70 10.07 -2.65 11.07
N ASP A 71 9.67 -1.82 12.04
CA ASP A 71 10.47 -1.62 13.27
C ASP A 71 9.95 -2.32 14.52
N ARG A 72 9.16 -3.40 14.37
CA ARG A 72 8.85 -4.27 15.51
C ARG A 72 10.09 -4.94 16.11
N HIS A 73 11.22 -5.00 15.40
CA HIS A 73 12.44 -5.67 15.88
C HIS A 73 13.61 -4.75 16.23
N LYS A 74 13.64 -3.48 15.78
CA LYS A 74 14.80 -2.61 16.04
C LYS A 74 15.02 -2.27 17.51
N ASN A 75 13.96 -2.25 18.31
CA ASN A 75 14.02 -1.81 19.70
C ASN A 75 13.70 -2.93 20.70
N VAL A 76 13.97 -4.20 20.33
CA VAL A 76 13.63 -5.35 21.20
C VAL A 76 14.34 -5.26 22.56
N GLU A 77 15.62 -4.88 22.61
CA GLU A 77 16.35 -4.73 23.87
C GLU A 77 15.84 -3.55 24.70
N SER A 78 15.64 -2.39 24.08
CA SER A 78 15.06 -1.22 24.76
C SER A 78 13.64 -1.50 25.30
N ASP A 79 12.84 -2.26 24.56
CA ASP A 79 11.50 -2.66 25.01
C ASP A 79 11.56 -3.67 26.15
N LYS A 80 12.55 -4.59 26.17
CA LYS A 80 12.77 -5.50 27.30
C LYS A 80 13.13 -4.71 28.56
N GLU A 81 14.08 -3.79 28.48
CA GLU A 81 14.49 -2.93 29.60
C GLU A 81 13.30 -2.15 30.16
N LYS A 82 12.51 -1.53 29.27
CA LYS A 82 11.29 -0.80 29.65
C LYS A 82 10.25 -1.71 30.30
N ILE A 83 9.99 -2.89 29.74
CA ILE A 83 9.04 -3.87 30.31
C ILE A 83 9.49 -4.30 31.71
N MET A 84 10.79 -4.56 31.91
CA MET A 84 11.35 -4.94 33.21
C MET A 84 11.21 -3.82 34.23
N GLN A 85 11.46 -2.57 33.83
CA GLN A 85 11.27 -1.40 34.71
C GLN A 85 9.79 -1.24 35.12
N LEU A 86 8.85 -1.43 34.19
CA LEU A 86 7.42 -1.36 34.51
C LEU A 86 6.99 -2.48 35.46
N TYR A 87 7.56 -3.68 35.33
CA TYR A 87 7.35 -4.75 36.31
C TYR A 87 7.88 -4.39 37.70
N GLN A 88 9.06 -3.77 37.79
CA GLN A 88 9.63 -3.29 39.05
C GLN A 88 8.77 -2.19 39.70
N GLN A 89 8.05 -1.40 38.89
CA GLN A 89 7.08 -0.42 39.36
C GLN A 89 5.74 -1.03 39.81
N GLY A 90 5.58 -2.36 39.73
CA GLY A 90 4.39 -3.07 40.18
C GLY A 90 3.25 -3.14 39.18
N LEU A 91 3.46 -2.73 37.91
CA LEU A 91 2.40 -2.77 36.90
C LEU A 91 2.05 -4.21 36.50
N THR A 92 0.77 -4.41 36.20
CA THR A 92 0.27 -5.67 35.68
C THR A 92 0.61 -5.82 34.19
N THR A 93 0.60 -7.08 33.71
CA THR A 93 0.89 -7.39 32.30
C THR A 93 -0.09 -6.72 31.33
N ASN A 94 -1.34 -6.47 31.75
CA ASN A 94 -2.32 -5.76 30.94
C ASN A 94 -1.96 -4.28 30.78
N GLU A 95 -1.53 -3.62 31.86
CA GLU A 95 -1.12 -2.21 31.82
C GLU A 95 0.16 -2.04 31.00
N ILE A 96 1.13 -2.94 31.19
CA ILE A 96 2.36 -2.98 30.39
C ILE A 96 2.06 -3.15 28.90
N GLN A 97 1.10 -4.01 28.54
CA GLN A 97 0.66 -4.18 27.15
C GLN A 97 0.09 -2.89 26.57
N GLN A 98 -0.71 -2.14 27.31
CA GLN A 98 -1.27 -0.87 26.84
C GLN A 98 -0.17 0.20 26.66
N ILE A 99 0.82 0.24 27.54
CA ILE A 99 1.92 1.21 27.48
C ILE A 99 2.91 0.91 26.35
N THR A 100 3.28 -0.37 26.20
CA THR A 100 4.34 -0.79 25.28
C THR A 100 3.83 -1.25 23.92
N GLN A 101 2.52 -1.50 23.80
CA GLN A 101 1.88 -2.07 22.61
C GLN A 101 2.54 -3.39 22.14
N ARG A 102 3.24 -4.09 23.05
CA ARG A 102 3.84 -5.40 22.81
C ARG A 102 2.88 -6.52 23.16
N SER A 103 3.02 -7.66 22.49
CA SER A 103 2.17 -8.83 22.77
C SER A 103 2.40 -9.36 24.18
N ARG A 104 1.38 -9.97 24.77
CA ARG A 104 1.46 -10.60 26.10
C ARG A 104 2.57 -11.64 26.15
N ASP A 105 2.74 -12.44 25.09
CA ASP A 105 3.81 -13.44 25.00
C ASP A 105 5.21 -12.83 25.07
N PHE A 106 5.43 -11.69 24.40
CA PHE A 106 6.70 -10.97 24.47
C PHE A 106 6.97 -10.46 25.89
N ILE A 107 5.96 -9.88 26.53
CA ILE A 107 6.04 -9.37 27.89
C ILE A 107 6.33 -10.50 28.89
N TYR A 108 5.63 -11.64 28.80
CA TYR A 108 5.89 -12.82 29.64
C TYR A 108 7.29 -13.39 29.43
N ASN A 109 7.80 -13.39 28.19
CA ASN A 109 9.15 -13.86 27.90
C ASN A 109 10.24 -12.93 28.48
N CYS A 110 9.97 -11.62 28.60
CA CYS A 110 10.87 -10.70 29.32
C CYS A 110 10.96 -11.09 30.80
N LYS A 111 9.81 -11.37 31.43
CA LYS A 111 9.75 -11.78 32.83
C LYS A 111 10.47 -13.10 33.13
N LYS A 112 10.43 -14.07 32.19
CA LYS A 112 11.06 -15.41 32.38
C LYS A 112 12.59 -15.40 32.27
N LYS A 113 13.20 -14.35 31.70
CA LYS A 113 14.64 -14.28 31.41
C LYS A 113 15.42 -13.36 32.37
N SER A 114 14.76 -12.79 33.38
CA SER A 114 15.40 -12.12 34.53
C SER A 114 15.51 -13.08 35.70
#